data_AF-A0A257LN40-F1
#
_entry.id   AF-A0A257LN40-F1
#
_cell.length_a   1.000
_cell.length_b   1.000
_cell.length_c   1.000
_cell.angle_alpha   90.00
_cell.angle_beta   90.00
_cell.angle_gamma   90.00
#
_symmetry.space_group_name_H-M   'P 1'
#
loop_
_entity.id
_entity.type
_entity.pdbx_description
1 polymer ?
#
loop_
_entity_poly.entity_id
_entity_poly.type
_entity_poly.pdbx_seq_one_letter_code
_entity_poly.pdbx_strand_id
1 'polypeptide(L)'
;MDAYFVIGNQNTRKSSVVRSLTGCFNRNVRDILPADGGPALQVYARVGSLQESKTTAEDFVREVARKRCHAVLCGLWPTANPLEPLAYPDAQAYLAHFRAAGWVIQRIAVLGQNAGGIRSPRLRQFPQAPTDPINRTAQQVRQHFGWC
;
A
#
# COMPACT_ATOMS: atom_id res chain seq x y z
N MET A 1 12.02 8.71 0.70
CA MET A 1 10.97 8.06 -0.12
C MET A 1 9.71 8.01 0.72
N ASP A 2 8.62 8.58 0.23
CA ASP A 2 7.32 8.52 0.92
C ASP A 2 6.61 7.21 0.59
N ALA A 3 5.98 6.58 1.59
CA ALA A 3 5.37 5.27 1.42
C ALA A 3 3.92 5.22 1.90
N TYR A 4 3.05 4.75 1.02
CA TYR A 4 1.62 4.54 1.25
C TYR A 4 1.33 3.05 1.13
N PHE A 5 0.61 2.49 2.10
CA PHE A 5 0.35 1.05 2.13
C PHE A 5 -1.14 0.75 2.21
N VAL A 6 -1.56 -0.29 1.48
CA VAL A 6 -2.89 -0.90 1.58
C VAL A 6 -2.74 -2.31 2.13
N ILE A 7 -3.18 -2.53 3.37
CA ILE A 7 -3.03 -3.81 4.08
C ILE A 7 -4.37 -4.51 4.14
N GLY A 8 -4.38 -5.83 3.97
CA GLY A 8 -5.61 -6.61 4.14
C GLY A 8 -5.43 -8.04 3.68
N ASN A 9 -6.32 -8.92 4.16
CA ASN A 9 -6.32 -10.33 3.78
C ASN A 9 -6.53 -10.51 2.28
N GLN A 10 -6.35 -11.74 1.79
CA GLN A 10 -6.80 -12.11 0.45
C GLN A 10 -8.29 -11.76 0.28
N ASN A 11 -8.69 -11.42 -0.94
CA ASN A 11 -10.07 -11.08 -1.30
C ASN A 11 -10.68 -9.83 -0.62
N THR A 12 -9.89 -8.98 0.06
CA THR A 12 -10.36 -7.68 0.58
C THR A 12 -10.34 -6.53 -0.44
N ARG A 13 -10.36 -6.85 -1.74
CA ARG A 13 -10.39 -5.90 -2.87
C ARG A 13 -9.20 -4.92 -2.95
N LYS A 14 -8.06 -5.20 -2.29
CA LYS A 14 -6.85 -4.34 -2.31
C LYS A 14 -6.43 -3.89 -3.70
N SER A 15 -6.26 -4.85 -4.62
CA SER A 15 -5.85 -4.59 -6.00
C SER A 15 -6.83 -3.68 -6.73
N SER A 16 -8.13 -3.86 -6.49
CA SER A 16 -9.19 -3.01 -7.06
C SER A 16 -9.13 -1.60 -6.48
N VAL A 17 -8.90 -1.44 -5.17
CA VAL A 17 -8.72 -0.13 -4.55
C VAL A 17 -7.50 0.57 -5.15
N VAL A 18 -6.34 -0.08 -5.20
CA VAL A 18 -5.11 0.51 -5.77
C VAL A 18 -5.32 0.92 -7.23
N ARG A 19 -5.99 0.09 -8.04
CA ARG A 19 -6.40 0.43 -9.41
C ARG A 19 -7.28 1.66 -9.46
N SER A 20 -8.30 1.76 -8.61
CA SER A 20 -9.15 2.95 -8.53
C SER A 20 -8.36 4.18 -8.11
N LEU A 21 -7.42 4.06 -7.16
CA LEU A 21 -6.60 5.19 -6.70
C LEU A 21 -5.67 5.75 -7.77
N THR A 22 -5.14 4.89 -8.66
CA THR A 22 -3.99 5.24 -9.51
C THR A 22 -4.21 5.05 -11.01
N GLY A 23 -5.26 4.35 -11.43
CA GLY A 23 -5.45 3.93 -12.81
C GLY A 23 -4.36 2.97 -13.32
N CYS A 24 -3.58 2.34 -12.44
CA CYS A 24 -2.56 1.34 -12.80
C CYS A 24 -3.13 -0.07 -12.85
N PHE A 25 -2.90 -0.82 -13.93
CA PHE A 25 -3.35 -2.21 -14.05
C PHE A 25 -2.50 -3.21 -13.24
N ASN A 26 -1.17 -3.07 -13.29
CA ASN A 26 -0.20 -3.95 -12.62
C ASN A 26 0.84 -3.16 -11.81
N ARG A 27 1.74 -2.43 -12.49
CA ARG A 27 2.68 -1.50 -11.88
C ARG A 27 3.05 -0.37 -12.83
N ASN A 28 3.05 0.88 -12.36
CA ASN A 28 3.56 2.02 -13.12
C ASN A 28 3.83 3.21 -12.20
N VAL A 29 4.58 4.20 -12.69
CA VAL A 29 4.65 5.53 -12.08
C VAL A 29 3.46 6.34 -12.57
N ARG A 30 2.81 7.07 -11.65
CA ARG A 30 1.68 7.96 -11.93
C ARG A 30 1.85 9.26 -11.16
N ASP A 31 1.43 10.34 -11.78
CA ASP A 31 1.31 11.63 -11.13
C ASP A 31 -0.02 11.67 -10.37
N ILE A 32 0.05 11.92 -9.07
CA ILE A 32 -1.10 12.03 -8.18
C ILE A 32 -1.11 13.43 -7.58
N LEU A 33 -2.23 14.14 -7.72
CA LEU A 33 -2.38 15.47 -7.15
C LEU A 33 -2.75 15.39 -5.65
N PRO A 34 -1.97 16.01 -4.76
CA PRO A 34 -2.36 16.18 -3.36
C PRO A 34 -3.63 17.02 -3.20
N ALA A 35 -4.41 16.72 -2.16
CA ALA A 35 -5.64 17.44 -1.81
C ALA A 35 -5.40 18.86 -1.28
N ASP A 36 -4.19 19.15 -0.80
CA ASP A 36 -3.78 20.48 -0.33
C ASP A 36 -3.35 21.42 -1.47
N GLY A 37 -3.44 20.97 -2.73
CA GLY A 37 -3.04 21.75 -3.90
C GLY A 37 -1.54 21.83 -4.12
N GLY A 38 -0.74 21.02 -3.41
CA GLY A 38 0.69 20.88 -3.63
C GLY A 38 1.06 20.32 -5.02
N PRO A 39 2.37 20.27 -5.33
CA PRO A 39 2.84 19.71 -6.60
C PRO A 39 2.47 18.23 -6.74
N ALA A 40 2.29 17.78 -7.98
CA ALA A 40 1.96 16.38 -8.26
C ALA A 40 3.04 15.43 -7.72
N LEU A 41 2.60 14.39 -7.03
CA LEU A 41 3.45 13.32 -6.50
C LEU A 41 3.66 12.26 -7.58
N GLN A 42 4.92 12.03 -7.96
CA GLN A 42 5.28 10.85 -8.75
C GLN A 42 5.24 9.60 -7.87
N VAL A 43 4.12 8.90 -7.91
CA VAL A 43 3.86 7.68 -7.12
C VAL A 43 4.14 6.46 -7.98
N TYR A 44 5.06 5.60 -7.54
CA TYR A 44 5.18 4.25 -8.07
C TYR A 44 4.14 3.34 -7.43
N ALA A 45 3.13 2.94 -8.20
CA ALA A 45 2.05 2.08 -7.73
C ALA A 45 2.31 0.61 -8.10
N ARG A 46 2.18 -0.28 -7.11
CA ARG A 46 2.24 -1.74 -7.24
C ARG A 46 0.91 -2.33 -6.78
N VAL A 47 0.16 -2.89 -7.72
CA VAL A 47 -1.23 -3.32 -7.49
C VAL A 47 -1.32 -4.61 -6.66
N GLY A 48 -0.47 -5.60 -6.97
CA GLY A 48 -0.40 -6.85 -6.21
C GLY A 48 0.25 -6.66 -4.85
N SER A 49 -0.11 -7.50 -3.89
CA SER A 49 0.57 -7.47 -2.58
C SER A 49 1.97 -8.05 -2.71
N LEU A 50 2.96 -7.52 -1.96
CA LEU A 50 4.33 -8.01 -2.09
C LEU A 50 4.47 -9.50 -1.75
N GLN A 51 3.77 -9.97 -0.71
CA GLN A 51 3.74 -11.39 -0.35
C GLN A 51 3.05 -12.27 -1.39
N GLU A 52 2.11 -11.72 -2.15
CA GLU A 52 1.39 -12.43 -3.23
C GLU A 52 2.28 -12.59 -4.46
N SER A 53 3.03 -11.54 -4.81
CA SER A 53 3.97 -11.56 -5.93
C SER A 53 5.36 -12.11 -5.56
N LYS A 54 5.48 -12.79 -4.41
CA LYS A 54 6.75 -13.37 -3.94
C LYS A 54 7.91 -12.37 -3.94
N THR A 55 7.63 -11.12 -3.60
CA THR A 55 8.59 -10.02 -3.62
C THR A 55 9.05 -9.72 -2.21
N THR A 56 10.34 -9.88 -1.93
CA THR A 56 10.91 -9.52 -0.62
C THR A 56 10.91 -8.00 -0.43
N ALA A 57 11.04 -7.54 0.81
CA ALA A 57 11.14 -6.11 1.09
C ALA A 57 12.38 -5.50 0.42
N GLU A 58 13.50 -6.22 0.43
CA GLU A 58 14.76 -5.79 -0.18
C GLU A 58 14.64 -5.70 -1.71
N ASP A 59 14.06 -6.71 -2.36
CA ASP A 59 13.82 -6.68 -3.81
C ASP A 59 12.92 -5.51 -4.20
N PHE A 60 11.91 -5.21 -3.39
CA PHE A 60 11.04 -4.07 -3.65
C PHE A 60 11.77 -2.73 -3.49
N VAL A 61 12.65 -2.59 -2.48
CA VAL A 61 13.50 -1.40 -2.33
C VAL A 61 14.39 -1.21 -3.56
N ARG A 62 15.03 -2.28 -4.04
CA ARG A 62 15.86 -2.25 -5.27
C ARG A 62 15.03 -1.93 -6.51
N GLU A 63 13.82 -2.47 -6.62
CA GLU A 63 12.89 -2.20 -7.71
C GLU A 63 12.53 -0.70 -7.75
N VAL A 64 12.16 -0.12 -6.60
CA VAL A 64 11.78 1.29 -6.44
C VAL A 64 12.96 2.23 -6.69
N ALA A 65 14.16 1.89 -6.23
CA ALA A 65 15.36 2.71 -6.43
C ALA A 65 15.69 2.95 -7.91
N ARG A 66 15.27 2.05 -8.81
CA ARG A 66 15.43 2.19 -10.27
C ARG A 66 14.34 3.05 -10.91
N LYS A 67 13.32 3.46 -10.15
CA LYS A 67 12.21 4.29 -10.63
C LYS A 67 12.45 5.75 -10.22
N ARG A 68 12.22 6.66 -11.15
CA ARG A 68 12.19 8.11 -10.87
C ARG A 68 10.83 8.42 -10.23
N CYS A 69 10.75 8.26 -8.92
CA CYS A 69 9.55 8.52 -8.14
C CYS A 69 9.91 9.07 -6.76
N HIS A 70 8.97 9.80 -6.16
CA HIS A 70 9.14 10.38 -4.83
C HIS A 70 8.32 9.64 -3.77
N ALA A 71 7.28 8.93 -4.21
CA ALA A 71 6.39 8.16 -3.37
C ALA A 71 6.13 6.76 -3.94
N VAL A 72 5.73 5.83 -3.06
CA VAL A 72 5.33 4.47 -3.43
C VAL A 72 3.96 4.13 -2.86
N LEU A 73 3.19 3.33 -3.59
CA LEU A 73 1.96 2.71 -3.14
C LEU A 73 2.02 1.21 -3.39
N CYS A 74 1.90 0.39 -2.34
CA CYS A 74 1.80 -1.06 -2.52
C CYS A 74 0.87 -1.74 -1.52
N GLY A 75 0.44 -2.95 -1.89
CA GLY A 75 -0.35 -3.83 -1.04
C GLY A 75 0.51 -4.72 -0.14
N LEU A 76 0.03 -5.01 1.07
CA LEU A 76 0.60 -6.03 1.96
C LEU A 76 -0.50 -6.93 2.53
N TRP A 77 -0.14 -8.16 2.88
CA TRP A 77 -0.99 -9.00 3.73
C TRP A 77 -0.68 -8.75 5.20
N PRO A 78 -1.69 -8.75 6.08
CA PRO A 78 -1.52 -8.53 7.50
C PRO A 78 -0.71 -9.66 8.16
N THR A 79 -0.76 -10.87 7.62
CA THR A 79 -0.01 -12.04 8.08
C THR A 79 1.03 -12.46 7.04
N ALA A 80 1.99 -13.28 7.45
CA ALA A 80 2.98 -13.86 6.55
C ALA A 80 2.34 -14.72 5.45
N ASN A 81 3.08 -14.94 4.37
CA ASN A 81 2.67 -15.87 3.32
C ASN A 81 2.57 -17.30 3.91
N PRO A 82 1.48 -18.04 3.66
CA PRO A 82 1.27 -19.36 4.27
C PRO A 82 2.24 -20.44 3.77
N LEU A 83 2.78 -20.30 2.56
CA LEU A 83 3.71 -21.27 1.96
C LEU A 83 5.16 -20.98 2.33
N GLU A 84 5.53 -19.70 2.38
CA GLU A 84 6.91 -19.26 2.57
C GLU A 84 7.00 -18.10 3.58
N PRO A 85 6.64 -18.34 4.87
CA PRO A 85 6.49 -17.26 5.86
C PRO A 85 7.81 -16.59 6.26
N LEU A 86 8.92 -17.32 6.17
CA LEU A 86 10.25 -16.76 6.46
C LEU A 86 10.73 -15.80 5.37
N ALA A 87 10.44 -16.10 4.11
CA ALA A 87 10.82 -15.26 2.98
C ALA A 87 9.87 -14.06 2.80
N TYR A 88 8.58 -14.27 3.08
CA TYR A 88 7.52 -13.26 2.91
C TYR A 88 6.76 -13.07 4.23
N PRO A 89 7.32 -12.27 5.15
CA PRO A 89 6.77 -12.11 6.49
C PRO A 89 5.49 -11.27 6.50
N ASP A 90 4.96 -11.02 7.69
CA ASP A 90 3.77 -10.19 7.88
C ASP A 90 4.00 -8.71 7.51
N ALA A 91 2.91 -7.94 7.43
CA ALA A 91 3.02 -6.53 7.09
C ALA A 91 3.87 -5.74 8.09
N GLN A 92 3.87 -6.09 9.38
CA GLN A 92 4.66 -5.37 10.38
C GLN A 92 6.16 -5.48 10.09
N ALA A 93 6.64 -6.66 9.74
CA ALA A 93 8.04 -6.89 9.35
C ALA A 93 8.41 -6.13 8.06
N TYR A 94 7.54 -6.13 7.05
CA TYR A 94 7.76 -5.32 5.83
C TYR A 94 7.87 -3.82 6.15
N LEU A 95 6.95 -3.28 6.96
CA LEU A 95 6.97 -1.86 7.33
C LEU A 95 8.22 -1.51 8.15
N ALA A 96 8.66 -2.39 9.04
CA ALA A 96 9.90 -2.21 9.79
C ALA A 96 11.12 -2.17 8.85
N HIS A 97 11.18 -3.07 7.87
CA HIS A 97 12.25 -3.10 6.87
C HIS A 97 12.29 -1.81 6.05
N PHE A 98 11.14 -1.32 5.57
CA PHE A 98 11.08 -0.07 4.81
C PHE A 98 11.51 1.14 5.64
N ARG A 99 11.15 1.20 6.93
CA ARG A 99 11.64 2.25 7.85
C ARG A 99 13.15 2.19 8.01
N ALA A 100 13.72 0.99 8.19
CA ALA A 100 15.16 0.80 8.29
C ALA A 100 15.89 1.21 7.00
N ALA A 101 15.25 1.05 5.84
CA ALA A 101 15.72 1.57 4.55
C ALA A 101 15.51 3.08 4.35
N GLY A 102 15.11 3.82 5.39
CA GLY A 102 14.92 5.27 5.35
C GLY A 102 13.61 5.75 4.71
N TRP A 103 12.63 4.86 4.52
CA TRP A 103 11.32 5.27 3.98
C TRP A 103 10.45 5.90 5.06
N VAL A 104 9.72 6.95 4.66
CA VAL A 104 8.78 7.65 5.52
C VAL A 104 7.38 7.14 5.23
N ILE A 105 6.82 6.35 6.15
CA ILE A 105 5.49 5.76 5.98
C ILE A 105 4.42 6.83 6.19
N GLN A 106 3.88 7.44 5.14
CA GLN A 106 2.94 8.56 5.24
C GLN A 106 1.56 8.13 5.73
N ARG A 107 0.96 7.10 5.11
CA ARG A 107 -0.39 6.62 5.45
C ARG A 107 -0.51 5.11 5.23
N ILE A 108 -1.31 4.48 6.09
CA ILE A 108 -1.63 3.06 6.01
C ILE A 108 -3.16 2.93 5.98
N ALA A 109 -3.69 2.24 4.97
CA ALA A 109 -5.10 1.88 4.87
C ALA A 109 -5.25 0.37 5.12
N VAL A 110 -5.99 -0.03 6.14
CA VAL A 110 -6.30 -1.45 6.41
C VAL A 110 -7.70 -1.76 5.87
N LEU A 111 -7.80 -2.65 4.88
CA LEU A 111 -9.05 -3.12 4.31
C LEU A 111 -9.52 -4.39 5.03
N GLY A 112 -10.70 -4.31 5.64
CA GLY A 112 -11.26 -5.37 6.49
C GLY A 112 -10.84 -5.25 7.95
N GLN A 113 -11.07 -6.33 8.71
CA GLN A 113 -10.93 -6.32 10.18
C GLN A 113 -9.51 -6.67 10.68
N ASN A 114 -8.68 -7.31 9.83
CA ASN A 114 -7.35 -7.76 10.23
C ASN A 114 -6.26 -6.74 9.85
N ALA A 115 -5.73 -6.04 10.85
CA ALA A 115 -4.60 -5.11 10.70
C ALA A 115 -3.22 -5.78 10.87
N GLY A 116 -3.15 -7.08 11.21
CA GLY A 116 -1.87 -7.77 11.41
C GLY A 116 -1.07 -7.23 12.60
N GLY A 117 -1.74 -6.81 13.67
CA GLY A 117 -1.08 -6.28 14.88
C GLY A 117 -0.48 -4.87 14.74
N ILE A 118 -0.56 -4.25 13.56
CA ILE A 118 0.03 -2.93 13.30
C ILE A 118 -0.68 -1.85 14.12
N ARG A 119 0.10 -1.13 14.92
CA ARG A 119 -0.34 0.07 15.65
C ARG A 119 0.44 1.28 15.13
N SER A 120 -0.27 2.24 14.54
CA SER A 120 0.32 3.45 13.99
C SER A 120 -0.70 4.59 13.96
N PRO A 121 -0.35 5.83 14.33
CA PRO A 121 -1.26 6.98 14.20
C PRO A 121 -1.56 7.33 12.73
N ARG A 122 -0.77 6.79 11.79
CA ARG A 122 -0.96 6.98 10.34
C ARG A 122 -1.87 5.91 9.71
N LEU A 123 -2.36 4.98 10.52
CA LEU A 123 -3.24 3.88 10.11
C LEU A 123 -4.70 4.28 10.24
N ARG A 124 -5.49 3.95 9.20
CA ARG A 124 -6.95 3.98 9.25
C ARG A 124 -7.50 2.66 8.75
N GLN A 125 -8.52 2.16 9.44
CA GLN A 125 -9.18 0.91 9.09
C GLN A 125 -10.50 1.15 8.34
N PHE A 126 -10.75 0.31 7.35
CA PHE A 126 -11.92 0.32 6.48
C PHE A 126 -12.58 -1.07 6.55
N PRO A 127 -13.32 -1.37 7.64
CA PRO A 127 -13.83 -2.72 7.90
C PRO A 127 -14.85 -3.20 6.86
N GLN A 128 -15.61 -2.28 6.28
CA GLN A 128 -16.64 -2.55 5.26
C GLN A 128 -16.06 -2.62 3.84
N ALA A 129 -14.74 -2.46 3.64
CA ALA A 129 -14.13 -2.51 2.31
C ALA A 129 -14.46 -3.77 1.46
N PRO A 130 -14.64 -4.98 2.04
CA PRO A 130 -15.02 -6.16 1.27
C PRO A 130 -16.47 -6.13 0.75
N THR A 131 -17.37 -5.39 1.38
CA THR A 131 -18.81 -5.36 1.10
C THR A 131 -19.23 -4.07 0.38
N ASP A 132 -18.69 -2.92 0.81
CA ASP A 132 -18.99 -1.61 0.24
C ASP A 132 -18.65 -1.51 -1.26
N PRO A 133 -19.41 -0.72 -2.03
CA PRO A 133 -19.05 -0.36 -3.40
C PRO A 133 -17.60 0.14 -3.50
N ILE A 134 -16.85 -0.36 -4.48
CA ILE A 134 -15.41 -0.12 -4.58
C ILE A 134 -15.05 1.37 -4.69
N ASN A 135 -15.88 2.15 -5.37
CA ASN A 135 -15.74 3.60 -5.50
C ASN A 135 -15.86 4.33 -4.17
N ARG A 136 -16.73 3.87 -3.26
CA ARG A 136 -16.88 4.44 -1.91
C ARG A 136 -15.62 4.18 -1.08
N THR A 137 -15.15 2.94 -1.06
CA THR A 137 -13.90 2.58 -0.36
C THR A 137 -12.71 3.36 -0.92
N ALA A 138 -12.57 3.43 -2.25
CA ALA A 138 -11.50 4.18 -2.88
C ALA A 138 -11.54 5.68 -2.55
N GLN A 139 -12.73 6.30 -2.55
CA GLN A 139 -12.90 7.70 -2.14
C GLN A 139 -12.43 7.93 -0.70
N GLN A 140 -12.84 7.08 0.24
CA GLN A 140 -12.42 7.20 1.64
C GLN A 140 -10.91 7.00 1.82
N VAL A 141 -10.31 6.10 1.04
CA VAL A 141 -8.85 5.90 1.04
C VAL A 141 -8.13 7.11 0.44
N ARG A 142 -8.62 7.72 -0.65
CA ARG A 142 -8.06 8.98 -1.19
C ARG A 142 -8.07 10.10 -0.16
N GLN A 143 -9.20 10.30 0.53
CA GLN A 143 -9.33 11.29 1.60
C GLN A 143 -8.33 11.04 2.73
N HIS A 144 -8.17 9.79 3.16
CA HIS A 144 -7.17 9.42 4.16
C HIS A 144 -5.72 9.64 3.69
N PHE A 145 -5.46 9.40 2.41
CA PHE A 145 -4.15 9.62 1.81
C PHE A 145 -3.86 11.10 1.52
N GLY A 146 -4.89 11.96 1.55
CA GLY A 146 -4.77 13.36 1.19
C GLY A 146 -4.56 13.55 -0.31
N TRP A 147 -5.18 12.71 -1.15
CA TRP A 147 -5.10 12.77 -2.60
C TRP A 147 -6.44 13.23 -3.21
N CYS A 148 -6.36 13.95 -4.33
CA CYS A 148 -7.53 14.34 -5.15
C CYS A 148 -8.08 13.18 -5.99
#